data_AF-A0A090LBS5-F1
#
_entry.id   AF-A0A090LBS5-F1
#
_cell.length_a   1.000
_cell.length_b   1.000
_cell.length_c   1.000
_cell.angle_alpha   90.00
_cell.angle_beta   90.00
_cell.angle_gamma   90.00
#
_symmetry.space_group_name_H-M   'P 1'
#
loop_
_entity.id
_entity.type
_entity.pdbx_description
1 polymer ?
#
loop_
_entity_poly.entity_id
_entity_poly.type
_entity_poly.pdbx_seq_one_letter_code
_entity_poly.pdbx_strand_id
1 'polypeptide(L)'
;MILAPKYVLTRHFWTTPKYKQFLSSNLISKSQAHFVPLLSNIKLKDEISLPVKLSDINDNNISISQLEEMNKIQLYHLLRFYQISPFNGITKLKERALLIHCLDNKLKTENNNSIDTMDEREIVTQLYLRRIIFANEESIDILRERLKEWLKYSDKFYKSENESFSLYVPVLIQGNQH
;
A
#
# COMPACT_ATOMS: atom_id res chain seq x y z
N MET A 1 20.71 13.85 1.50
CA MET A 1 19.36 13.99 2.10
C MET A 1 18.96 15.45 1.97
N ILE A 2 18.25 15.83 0.90
CA ILE A 2 17.77 17.21 0.74
C ILE A 2 16.39 17.27 1.38
N LEU A 3 16.35 17.67 2.65
CA LEU A 3 15.14 18.22 3.27
C LEU A 3 14.86 19.54 2.54
N ALA A 4 13.98 19.51 1.55
CA ALA A 4 13.49 20.72 0.91
C ALA A 4 12.36 21.29 1.79
N PRO A 5 12.64 22.29 2.67
CA PRO A 5 11.71 22.72 3.71
C PRO A 5 10.45 23.38 3.12
N LYS A 6 10.55 23.84 1.86
CA LYS A 6 9.47 24.44 1.08
C LYS A 6 8.27 23.49 0.87
N TYR A 7 8.46 22.17 0.89
CA TYR A 7 7.36 21.20 0.72
C TYR A 7 6.66 20.82 2.02
N VAL A 8 7.35 20.94 3.17
CA VAL A 8 6.78 20.56 4.47
C VAL A 8 5.90 21.68 5.03
N LEU A 9 6.36 22.93 4.91
CA LEU A 9 5.62 24.11 5.37
C LEU A 9 4.38 24.44 4.52
N THR A 10 4.31 23.97 3.27
CA THR A 10 3.20 24.29 2.36
C THR A 10 2.07 23.26 2.39
N ARG A 11 2.28 22.05 2.94
CA ARG A 11 1.26 20.99 2.99
C ARG A 11 0.03 21.37 3.81
N HIS A 12 0.19 22.15 4.87
CA HIS A 12 -0.95 22.67 5.65
C HIS A 12 -1.87 23.58 4.83
N PHE A 13 -1.34 24.21 3.77
CA PHE A 13 -2.08 25.13 2.90
C PHE A 13 -2.53 24.49 1.57
N TRP A 14 -2.30 23.20 1.38
CA TRP A 14 -2.76 22.55 0.16
C TRP A 14 -4.28 22.44 0.19
N THR A 15 -4.91 22.76 -0.93
CA THR A 15 -6.30 22.39 -1.18
C THR A 15 -6.40 20.88 -1.35
N THR A 16 -7.59 20.31 -1.11
CA THR A 16 -7.82 18.86 -1.23
C THR A 16 -7.40 18.31 -2.60
N PRO A 17 -7.70 18.98 -3.74
CA PRO A 17 -7.22 18.53 -5.05
C PRO A 17 -5.70 18.49 -5.18
N LYS A 18 -4.98 19.52 -4.69
CA LYS A 18 -3.50 19.53 -4.73
C LYS A 18 -2.89 18.43 -3.86
N TYR A 19 -3.50 18.17 -2.70
CA TYR A 19 -3.09 17.10 -1.81
C TYR A 19 -3.22 15.72 -2.46
N LYS A 20 -4.39 15.45 -3.04
CA LYS A 20 -4.66 14.21 -3.78
C LYS A 20 -3.73 14.04 -4.97
N GLN A 21 -3.56 15.07 -5.78
CA GLN A 21 -2.64 15.07 -6.93
C GLN A 21 -1.22 14.67 -6.50
N PHE A 22 -0.69 15.33 -5.47
CA PHE A 22 0.65 15.04 -4.99
C PHE A 22 0.80 13.58 -4.54
N LEU A 23 -0.16 13.06 -3.75
CA LEU A 23 -0.07 11.69 -3.24
C LEU A 23 -0.26 10.65 -4.35
N SER A 24 -1.17 10.89 -5.28
CA SER A 24 -1.36 10.05 -6.46
C SER A 24 -0.09 9.98 -7.30
N SER A 25 0.49 11.14 -7.66
CA SER A 25 1.74 11.18 -8.44
C SER A 25 2.90 10.50 -7.70
N ASN A 26 2.98 10.66 -6.37
CA ASN A 26 3.99 9.98 -5.56
C ASN A 26 3.80 8.45 -5.59
N LEU A 27 2.57 7.96 -5.43
CA LEU A 27 2.27 6.53 -5.50
C LEU A 27 2.62 5.95 -6.86
N ILE A 28 2.15 6.56 -7.94
CA ILE A 28 2.39 6.10 -9.30
C ILE A 28 3.90 6.04 -9.58
N SER A 29 4.63 7.11 -9.26
CA SER A 29 6.09 7.16 -9.46
C SER A 29 6.83 6.06 -8.68
N LYS A 30 6.47 5.85 -7.41
CA LYS A 30 7.09 4.79 -6.60
C LYS A 30 6.71 3.39 -7.05
N SER A 31 5.46 3.23 -7.45
CA SER A 31 4.95 2.00 -8.03
C SER A 31 5.75 1.64 -9.27
N GLN A 32 5.76 2.49 -10.30
CA GLN A 32 6.46 2.25 -11.56
C GLN A 32 7.96 1.96 -11.36
N ALA A 33 8.64 2.69 -10.48
CA ALA A 33 10.07 2.52 -10.24
C ALA A 33 10.45 1.21 -9.54
N HIS A 34 9.52 0.59 -8.79
CA HIS A 34 9.82 -0.55 -7.94
C HIS A 34 8.93 -1.78 -8.21
N PHE A 35 7.91 -1.66 -9.05
CA PHE A 35 6.95 -2.72 -9.35
C PHE A 35 7.60 -3.95 -9.96
N VAL A 36 8.27 -3.83 -11.11
CA VAL A 36 8.87 -4.97 -11.81
C VAL A 36 9.87 -5.74 -10.92
N PRO A 37 10.80 -5.07 -10.21
CA PRO A 37 11.71 -5.78 -9.30
C PRO A 37 11.01 -6.42 -8.10
N LEU A 38 9.92 -5.85 -7.59
CA LEU A 38 9.16 -6.48 -6.50
C LEU A 38 8.40 -7.69 -7.02
N LEU A 39 7.74 -7.56 -8.15
CA LEU A 39 6.93 -8.59 -8.76
C LEU A 39 7.75 -9.84 -9.13
N SER A 40 8.97 -9.66 -9.64
CA SER A 40 9.85 -10.80 -10.00
C SER A 40 10.25 -11.69 -8.83
N ASN A 41 10.03 -11.24 -7.58
CA ASN A 41 10.29 -12.02 -6.37
C ASN A 41 9.03 -12.68 -5.79
N ILE A 42 7.88 -12.58 -6.47
CA ILE A 42 6.62 -13.23 -6.07
C ILE A 42 6.46 -14.52 -6.87
N LYS A 43 6.14 -15.63 -6.19
CA LYS A 43 5.74 -16.87 -6.85
C LYS A 43 4.22 -16.96 -6.87
N LEU A 44 3.64 -16.88 -8.06
CA LEU A 44 2.22 -17.09 -8.31
C LEU A 44 1.99 -18.53 -8.80
N LYS A 45 0.88 -19.15 -8.40
CA LYS A 45 0.41 -20.38 -9.05
C LYS A 45 -0.03 -20.10 -10.50
N ASP A 46 0.09 -21.11 -11.37
CA ASP A 46 -0.10 -20.98 -12.83
C ASP A 46 -1.45 -20.37 -13.27
N GLU A 47 -2.49 -20.47 -12.42
CA GLU A 47 -3.84 -19.97 -12.71
C GLU A 47 -4.05 -18.48 -12.32
N ILE A 48 -3.09 -17.85 -11.65
CA ILE A 48 -3.20 -16.44 -11.23
C ILE A 48 -2.47 -15.53 -12.21
N SER A 49 -3.24 -14.62 -12.81
CA SER A 49 -2.71 -13.49 -13.58
C SER A 49 -2.79 -12.19 -12.79
N LEU A 50 -1.95 -11.23 -13.16
CA LEU A 50 -1.96 -9.87 -12.62
C LEU A 50 -2.90 -8.98 -13.46
N PRO A 51 -3.60 -8.01 -12.84
CA PRO A 51 -3.70 -7.78 -11.39
C PRO A 51 -4.50 -8.88 -10.69
N VAL A 52 -4.05 -9.29 -9.49
CA VAL A 52 -4.77 -10.26 -8.67
C VAL A 52 -5.95 -9.57 -7.99
N LYS A 53 -7.14 -10.18 -8.02
CA LYS A 53 -8.28 -9.69 -7.23
C LYS A 53 -8.02 -9.91 -5.75
N LEU A 54 -8.42 -8.95 -4.90
CA LEU A 54 -8.24 -9.05 -3.44
C LEU A 54 -8.85 -10.33 -2.84
N SER A 55 -9.95 -10.84 -3.42
CA SER A 55 -10.59 -12.09 -3.00
C SER A 55 -9.70 -13.32 -3.13
N ASP A 56 -8.78 -13.30 -4.10
CA ASP A 56 -8.01 -14.46 -4.55
C ASP A 56 -6.61 -14.50 -3.90
N ILE A 57 -6.23 -13.43 -3.19
CA ILE A 57 -4.96 -13.30 -2.47
C ILE A 57 -5.02 -14.14 -1.19
N ASN A 58 -4.22 -15.21 -1.16
CA ASN A 58 -3.99 -16.08 0.00
C ASN A 58 -2.67 -16.86 -0.16
N ASP A 59 -2.18 -17.48 0.91
CA ASP A 59 -0.90 -18.22 0.91
C ASP A 59 -0.90 -19.49 0.07
N ASN A 60 -2.09 -20.06 -0.18
CA ASN A 60 -2.18 -21.25 -1.01
C ASN A 60 -1.84 -20.92 -2.45
N ASN A 61 -2.03 -19.68 -2.91
CA ASN A 61 -1.86 -19.31 -4.31
C ASN A 61 -0.71 -18.33 -4.56
N ILE A 62 -0.18 -17.70 -3.50
CA ILE A 62 0.86 -16.69 -3.58
C ILE A 62 1.90 -16.97 -2.51
N SER A 63 3.16 -17.12 -2.93
CA SER A 63 4.30 -17.33 -2.02
C SER A 63 5.22 -16.12 -2.08
N ILE A 64 5.44 -15.51 -0.91
CA ILE A 64 6.32 -14.36 -0.69
C ILE A 64 7.26 -14.71 0.48
N SER A 65 8.57 -14.53 0.28
CA SER A 65 9.59 -14.78 1.30
C SER A 65 9.44 -13.88 2.52
N GLN A 66 9.86 -14.36 3.69
CA GLN A 66 9.95 -13.54 4.90
C GLN A 66 10.95 -12.40 4.70
N LEU A 67 10.81 -11.31 5.46
CA LEU A 67 11.68 -10.13 5.34
C LEU A 67 13.16 -10.46 5.58
N GLU A 68 13.43 -11.37 6.51
CA GLU A 68 14.76 -11.87 6.88
C GLU A 68 15.42 -12.68 5.77
N GLU A 69 14.63 -13.31 4.91
CA GLU A 69 15.09 -14.18 3.83
C GLU A 69 15.28 -13.43 2.51
N MET A 70 14.82 -12.19 2.42
CA MET A 70 14.91 -11.39 1.20
C MET A 70 16.36 -11.05 0.86
N ASN A 71 16.69 -11.14 -0.42
CA ASN A 71 17.96 -10.64 -0.90
C ASN A 71 18.01 -9.10 -0.80
N LYS A 72 19.23 -8.53 -0.81
CA LYS A 72 19.45 -7.08 -0.63
C LYS A 72 18.74 -6.22 -1.67
N ILE A 73 18.59 -6.71 -2.91
CA ILE A 73 17.94 -5.98 -4.00
C ILE A 73 16.44 -5.91 -3.73
N GLN A 74 15.81 -7.05 -3.46
CA GLN A 74 14.39 -7.13 -3.09
C GLN A 74 14.07 -6.22 -1.90
N LEU A 75 14.87 -6.31 -0.83
CA LEU A 75 14.72 -5.49 0.36
C LEU A 75 14.89 -3.99 0.04
N TYR A 76 15.87 -3.61 -0.78
CA TYR A 76 16.03 -2.23 -1.24
C TYR A 76 14.77 -1.73 -1.93
N HIS A 77 14.24 -2.47 -2.90
CA HIS A 77 13.02 -2.06 -3.62
C HIS A 77 11.82 -1.93 -2.68
N LEU A 78 11.67 -2.84 -1.71
CA LEU A 78 10.57 -2.81 -0.75
C LEU A 78 10.69 -1.59 0.19
N LEU A 79 11.88 -1.32 0.70
CA LEU A 79 12.15 -0.13 1.53
C LEU A 79 11.84 1.15 0.76
N ARG A 80 12.24 1.25 -0.52
CA ARG A 80 12.02 2.43 -1.35
C ARG A 80 10.54 2.60 -1.75
N PHE A 81 9.84 1.51 -2.00
CA PHE A 81 8.40 1.49 -2.26
C PHE A 81 7.62 2.03 -1.04
N TYR A 82 7.98 1.59 0.17
CA TYR A 82 7.40 2.10 1.41
C TYR A 82 7.99 3.42 1.89
N GLN A 83 9.04 3.94 1.25
CA GLN A 83 9.75 5.17 1.62
C GLN A 83 10.35 5.10 3.04
N ILE A 84 10.85 3.93 3.41
CA ILE A 84 11.47 3.64 4.70
C ILE A 84 12.99 3.78 4.57
N SER A 85 13.61 4.32 5.62
CA SER A 85 15.07 4.41 5.73
C SER A 85 15.71 3.02 5.83
N PRO A 86 16.84 2.76 5.15
CA PRO A 86 17.51 1.46 5.24
C PRO A 86 18.04 1.14 6.64
N PHE A 87 18.28 2.15 7.49
CA PHE A 87 18.68 1.95 8.88
C PHE A 87 17.53 1.31 9.68
N ASN A 88 17.77 0.10 10.19
CA ASN A 88 16.77 -0.78 10.80
C ASN A 88 15.56 -1.04 9.88
N GLY A 89 15.84 -1.21 8.58
CA GLY A 89 14.81 -1.32 7.55
C GLY A 89 13.82 -2.46 7.76
N ILE A 90 14.29 -3.66 8.11
CA ILE A 90 13.44 -4.82 8.38
C ILE A 90 12.48 -4.54 9.53
N THR A 91 13.00 -4.06 10.67
CA THR A 91 12.18 -3.69 11.83
C THR A 91 11.10 -2.68 11.46
N LYS A 92 11.45 -1.63 10.69
CA LYS A 92 10.50 -0.63 10.24
C LYS A 92 9.47 -1.15 9.24
N LEU A 93 9.82 -2.14 8.42
CA LEU A 93 8.87 -2.82 7.54
C LEU A 93 7.89 -3.67 8.34
N LYS A 94 8.36 -4.39 9.36
CA LYS A 94 7.50 -5.13 10.31
C LYS A 94 6.53 -4.20 11.04
N GLU A 95 7.05 -3.10 11.60
CA GLU A 95 6.24 -2.05 12.21
C GLU A 95 5.22 -1.46 11.23
N ARG A 96 5.61 -1.25 9.96
CA ARG A 96 4.70 -0.74 8.92
C ARG A 96 3.57 -1.72 8.64
N ALA A 97 3.87 -3.01 8.49
CA ALA A 97 2.87 -4.05 8.28
C ALA A 97 1.89 -4.12 9.47
N LEU A 98 2.43 -4.13 10.69
CA LEU A 98 1.62 -4.14 11.92
C LEU A 98 0.75 -2.89 12.02
N LEU A 99 1.27 -1.71 11.71
CA LEU A 99 0.52 -0.46 11.72
C LEU A 99 -0.66 -0.50 10.73
N ILE A 100 -0.45 -1.01 9.52
CA ILE A 100 -1.53 -1.17 8.53
C ILE A 100 -2.59 -2.14 9.06
N HIS A 101 -2.18 -3.27 9.63
CA HIS A 101 -3.10 -4.23 10.23
C HIS A 101 -3.94 -3.62 11.37
N CYS A 102 -3.29 -2.91 12.30
CA CYS A 102 -3.98 -2.21 13.39
C CYS A 102 -4.96 -1.15 12.87
N LEU A 103 -4.58 -0.39 11.83
CA LEU A 103 -5.48 0.57 11.20
C LEU A 103 -6.68 -0.12 10.54
N ASP A 104 -6.47 -1.23 9.85
CA ASP A 104 -7.55 -2.00 9.22
C ASP A 104 -8.54 -2.54 10.27
N ASN A 105 -8.04 -3.10 11.38
CA ASN A 105 -8.89 -3.57 12.48
C ASN A 105 -9.66 -2.43 13.14
N LYS A 106 -9.01 -1.28 13.34
CA LYS A 106 -9.67 -0.09 13.89
C LYS A 106 -10.82 0.38 12.99
N LEU A 107 -10.59 0.48 11.69
CA LEU A 107 -11.63 0.89 10.73
C LEU A 107 -12.78 -0.11 10.61
N LYS A 108 -12.53 -1.40 10.82
CA LYS A 108 -13.60 -2.42 10.85
C LYS A 108 -14.45 -2.34 12.12
N THR A 109 -13.82 -2.07 13.25
CA THR A 109 -14.51 -2.01 14.56
C THR A 109 -15.31 -0.72 14.71
N GLU A 110 -14.82 0.38 14.15
CA GLU A 110 -15.58 1.62 13.95
C GLU A 110 -16.60 1.40 12.82
N ASN A 111 -17.81 0.90 13.15
CA ASN A 111 -18.96 0.64 12.26
C ASN A 111 -18.81 1.17 10.81
N ASN A 112 -19.00 0.33 9.79
CA ASN A 112 -18.83 0.63 8.34
C ASN A 112 -19.29 2.02 7.85
N ASN A 113 -20.28 2.64 8.50
CA ASN A 113 -20.69 4.03 8.25
C ASN A 113 -19.54 5.05 8.42
N SER A 114 -18.49 4.72 9.18
CA SER A 114 -17.34 5.58 9.43
C SER A 114 -16.65 6.00 8.13
N ILE A 115 -16.47 5.08 7.20
CA ILE A 115 -15.85 5.33 5.88
C ILE A 115 -16.73 6.27 5.03
N ASP A 116 -18.05 6.09 5.10
CA ASP A 116 -18.99 6.94 4.37
C ASP A 116 -19.01 8.38 4.90
N THR A 117 -18.66 8.57 6.18
CA THR A 117 -18.53 9.90 6.79
C THR A 117 -17.17 10.57 6.62
N MET A 118 -16.13 9.82 6.24
CA MET A 118 -14.79 10.39 6.05
C MET A 118 -14.76 11.42 4.91
N ASP A 119 -13.98 12.47 5.11
CA ASP A 119 -13.72 13.44 4.05
C ASP A 119 -12.74 12.87 2.99
N GLU A 120 -12.61 13.57 1.86
CA GLU A 120 -11.74 13.09 0.76
C GLU A 120 -10.27 12.99 1.18
N ARG A 121 -9.77 13.88 2.05
CA ARG A 121 -8.38 13.82 2.50
C ARG A 121 -8.13 12.61 3.37
N GLU A 122 -9.05 12.28 4.25
CA GLU A 122 -8.99 11.10 5.10
C GLU A 122 -8.95 9.83 4.23
N ILE A 123 -9.89 9.70 3.28
CA ILE A 123 -9.93 8.56 2.35
C ILE A 123 -8.63 8.44 1.54
N VAL A 124 -8.17 9.53 0.94
CA VAL A 124 -6.91 9.58 0.18
C VAL A 124 -5.72 9.20 1.07
N THR A 125 -5.70 9.63 2.33
CA THR A 125 -4.66 9.26 3.30
C THR A 125 -4.68 7.76 3.57
N GLN A 126 -5.86 7.18 3.81
CA GLN A 126 -6.02 5.75 4.08
C GLN A 126 -5.51 4.91 2.90
N LEU A 127 -5.88 5.27 1.66
CA LEU A 127 -5.40 4.59 0.46
C LEU A 127 -3.88 4.74 0.30
N TYR A 128 -3.35 5.94 0.52
CA TYR A 128 -1.91 6.21 0.41
C TYR A 128 -1.08 5.42 1.42
N LEU A 129 -1.55 5.28 2.67
CA LEU A 129 -0.86 4.49 3.70
C LEU A 129 -0.73 3.02 3.30
N ARG A 130 -1.75 2.47 2.63
CA ARG A 130 -1.81 1.09 2.11
C ARG A 130 -1.18 0.94 0.73
N ARG A 131 -0.64 2.01 0.13
CA ARG A 131 -0.10 2.02 -1.23
C ARG A 131 -1.09 1.60 -2.32
N ILE A 132 -2.39 1.78 -2.07
CA ILE A 132 -3.44 1.52 -3.06
C ILE A 132 -3.43 2.68 -4.08
N ILE A 133 -3.31 2.36 -5.36
CA ILE A 133 -3.26 3.38 -6.42
C ILE A 133 -4.64 4.04 -6.58
N PHE A 134 -4.61 5.34 -6.83
CA PHE A 134 -5.75 6.14 -7.25
C PHE A 134 -5.26 7.30 -8.13
N ALA A 135 -6.11 7.75 -9.05
CA ALA A 135 -5.90 8.94 -9.86
C ALA A 135 -6.54 10.18 -9.22
N ASN A 136 -6.17 11.36 -9.70
CA ASN A 136 -6.60 12.63 -9.11
C ASN A 136 -8.08 12.93 -9.41
N GLU A 137 -8.54 12.49 -10.57
CA GLU A 137 -9.86 12.71 -11.16
C GLU A 137 -10.94 11.75 -10.64
N GLU A 138 -10.56 10.68 -9.92
CA GLU A 138 -11.53 9.72 -9.38
C GLU A 138 -12.44 10.37 -8.34
N SER A 139 -13.73 10.06 -8.32
CA SER A 139 -14.64 10.59 -7.31
C SER A 139 -14.38 9.98 -5.93
N ILE A 140 -14.76 10.70 -4.87
CA ILE A 140 -14.65 10.21 -3.49
C ILE A 140 -15.37 8.87 -3.28
N ASP A 141 -16.49 8.65 -3.95
CA ASP A 141 -17.27 7.41 -3.82
C ASP A 141 -16.50 6.20 -4.36
N ILE A 142 -15.78 6.34 -5.48
CA ILE A 142 -14.89 5.30 -6.01
C ILE A 142 -13.77 4.98 -5.00
N LEU A 143 -13.19 6.02 -4.38
CA LEU A 143 -12.12 5.86 -3.41
C LEU A 143 -12.60 5.16 -2.12
N ARG A 144 -13.81 5.49 -1.66
CA ARG A 144 -14.47 4.85 -0.51
C ARG A 144 -14.73 3.38 -0.78
N GLU A 145 -15.32 3.05 -1.93
CA GLU A 145 -15.58 1.66 -2.30
C GLU A 145 -14.29 0.85 -2.40
N ARG A 146 -13.20 1.44 -2.93
CA ARG A 146 -11.89 0.79 -2.96
C ARG A 146 -11.34 0.52 -1.55
N LEU A 147 -11.51 1.45 -0.61
CA LEU A 147 -11.10 1.23 0.78
C LEU A 147 -11.96 0.16 1.47
N LYS A 148 -13.28 0.17 1.25
CA LYS A 148 -14.21 -0.86 1.76
C LYS A 148 -13.83 -2.24 1.23
N GLU A 149 -13.52 -2.35 -0.06
CA GLU A 149 -13.08 -3.59 -0.68
C GLU A 149 -11.78 -4.10 -0.06
N TRP A 150 -10.78 -3.23 0.14
CA TRP A 150 -9.55 -3.59 0.85
C TRP A 150 -9.84 -4.16 2.24
N LEU A 151 -10.64 -3.45 3.03
CA LEU A 151 -10.95 -3.84 4.40
C LEU A 151 -11.70 -5.18 4.44
N LYS A 152 -12.61 -5.44 3.50
CA LYS A 152 -13.32 -6.73 3.40
C LYS A 152 -12.37 -7.93 3.39
N TYR A 153 -11.16 -7.79 2.82
CA TYR A 153 -10.21 -8.88 2.68
C TYR A 153 -8.96 -8.77 3.56
N SER A 154 -8.79 -7.66 4.30
CA SER A 154 -7.52 -7.35 4.96
C SER A 154 -7.08 -8.32 6.07
N ASP A 155 -8.01 -9.10 6.64
CA ASP A 155 -7.68 -10.10 7.68
C ASP A 155 -6.80 -11.23 7.13
N LYS A 156 -6.84 -11.46 5.81
CA LYS A 156 -6.05 -12.49 5.13
C LYS A 156 -4.59 -12.07 4.90
N PHE A 157 -4.30 -10.78 5.01
CA PHE A 157 -3.04 -10.21 4.53
C PHE A 157 -1.94 -10.21 5.59
N TYR A 158 -2.28 -9.88 6.83
CA TYR A 158 -1.29 -9.78 7.91
C TYR A 158 -1.03 -11.13 8.56
N LYS A 159 0.24 -11.52 8.65
CA LYS A 159 0.70 -12.73 9.34
C LYS A 159 1.92 -12.38 10.17
N SER A 160 1.87 -12.66 11.46
CA SER A 160 2.99 -12.37 12.37
C SER A 160 4.26 -13.16 12.01
N GLU A 161 4.11 -14.31 11.37
CA GLU A 161 5.24 -15.14 10.90
C GLU A 161 5.75 -14.72 9.52
N ASN A 162 5.01 -13.87 8.79
CA ASN A 162 5.40 -13.42 7.46
C ASN A 162 4.77 -12.05 7.12
N GLU A 163 5.26 -10.98 7.76
CA GLU A 163 4.68 -9.65 7.63
C GLU A 163 4.85 -9.07 6.22
N SER A 164 5.84 -9.57 5.46
CA SER A 164 6.08 -9.17 4.08
C SER A 164 4.86 -9.42 3.20
N PHE A 165 4.06 -10.47 3.49
CA PHE A 165 2.88 -10.80 2.69
C PHE A 165 1.95 -9.60 2.55
N SER A 166 1.61 -8.96 3.67
CA SER A 166 0.77 -7.76 3.69
C SER A 166 1.37 -6.59 2.91
N LEU A 167 2.69 -6.46 2.91
CA LEU A 167 3.42 -5.39 2.24
C LEU A 167 3.48 -5.58 0.72
N TYR A 168 3.24 -6.80 0.23
CA TYR A 168 3.21 -7.13 -1.18
C TYR A 168 1.81 -7.11 -1.80
N VAL A 169 0.74 -7.11 -0.99
CA VAL A 169 -0.64 -6.99 -1.48
C VAL A 169 -0.83 -5.80 -2.44
N PRO A 170 -0.31 -4.59 -2.16
CA PRO A 170 -0.43 -3.47 -3.09
C PRO A 170 0.25 -3.72 -4.44
N VAL A 171 1.32 -4.51 -4.47
CA VAL A 171 2.01 -4.90 -5.71
C VAL A 171 1.16 -5.93 -6.48
N LEU A 172 0.53 -6.88 -5.79
CA LEU A 172 -0.29 -7.92 -6.42
C LEU A 172 -1.54 -7.38 -7.12
N ILE A 173 -2.20 -6.38 -6.52
CA ILE A 173 -3.43 -5.78 -7.05
C ILE A 173 -3.16 -4.74 -8.14
N GLN A 174 -1.90 -4.37 -8.34
CA GLN A 174 -1.51 -3.45 -9.41
C GLN A 174 -1.42 -4.23 -10.73
N GLY A 175 -2.13 -3.76 -11.75
CA GLY A 175 -1.95 -4.24 -13.11
C GLY A 175 -0.65 -3.68 -13.67
N ASN A 176 -0.09 -4.34 -14.70
CA ASN A 176 0.89 -3.71 -15.59
C ASN A 176 0.22 -2.53 -16.30
N GLN A 177 0.10 -1.39 -15.64
CA GLN A 177 -0.25 -0.12 -16.29
C GLN A 177 1.04 0.48 -16.83
N HIS A 178 1.44 -0.05 -17.99
CA HIS A 178 2.36 0.59 -18.92
C HIS A 178 1.56 1.32 -19.99
#